data_AF-A0A0C5VRE7-F1
#
_entry.id   AF-A0A0C5VRE7-F1
#
_cell.length_a   1.000
_cell.length_b   1.000
_cell.length_c   1.000
_cell.angle_alpha   90.00
_cell.angle_beta   90.00
_cell.angle_gamma   90.00
#
_symmetry.space_group_name_H-M   'P 1'
#
loop_
_entity.id
_entity.type
_entity.pdbx_description
1 polymer ?
#
loop_
_entity_poly.entity_id
_entity_poly.type
_entity_poly.pdbx_seq_one_letter_code
_entity_poly.pdbx_strand_id
1 'polypeptide(L)'
;MPGIEIGLNALVAVEAVVTKNVSKGDIVAGVPARVIGKVDDLVAKMEKETSELPWADIIYQRQGSFDPKLEPCLTAARVKYFFGEER
;
A
#
# COMPACT_ATOMS: atom_id res chain seq x y z
N MET A 1 -8.22 18.04 -19.24
CA MET A 1 -9.57 17.69 -18.78
C MET A 1 -10.18 18.88 -18.07
N PRO A 2 -10.92 19.75 -18.77
CA PRO A 2 -11.76 20.72 -18.07
C PRO A 2 -12.97 19.99 -17.47
N GLY A 3 -13.22 20.18 -16.18
CA GLY A 3 -14.42 19.69 -15.48
C GLY A 3 -14.38 18.25 -14.94
N ILE A 4 -13.21 17.60 -14.88
CA ILE A 4 -13.06 16.31 -14.20
C ILE A 4 -12.43 16.50 -12.82
N GLU A 5 -13.12 16.01 -11.79
CA GLU A 5 -12.65 16.04 -10.41
C GLU A 5 -12.18 14.66 -9.96
N ILE A 6 -11.03 14.64 -9.27
CA ILE A 6 -10.50 13.47 -8.59
C ILE A 6 -10.78 13.64 -7.09
N GLY A 7 -11.61 12.77 -6.55
CA GLY A 7 -11.95 12.79 -5.14
C GLY A 7 -10.74 12.57 -4.22
N LEU A 8 -10.82 13.10 -3.00
CA LEU A 8 -9.79 12.93 -1.99
C LEU A 8 -9.50 11.43 -1.74
N ASN A 9 -8.23 11.08 -1.52
CA ASN A 9 -7.78 9.71 -1.32
C ASN A 9 -8.17 8.74 -2.47
N ALA A 10 -8.55 9.22 -3.65
CA ALA A 10 -8.67 8.34 -4.81
C ALA A 10 -7.27 7.91 -5.29
N LEU A 11 -7.16 6.67 -5.77
CA LEU A 11 -5.94 6.15 -6.39
C LEU A 11 -6.17 5.97 -7.89
N VAL A 12 -5.26 6.52 -8.69
CA VAL A 12 -5.25 6.35 -10.15
C VAL A 12 -4.04 5.49 -10.49
N ALA A 13 -4.29 4.31 -11.06
CA ALA A 13 -3.22 3.42 -11.50
C ALA A 13 -2.40 4.09 -12.61
N VAL A 14 -1.15 3.65 -12.72
CA VAL A 14 -0.26 4.06 -13.82
C VAL A 14 -0.91 3.67 -15.16
N GLU A 15 -0.71 4.51 -16.18
CA GLU A 15 -1.26 4.34 -17.54
C GLU A 15 -2.80 4.43 -17.66
N ALA A 16 -3.52 4.83 -16.59
CA ALA A 16 -4.97 5.00 -16.67
C ALA A 16 -5.37 6.30 -17.39
N VAL A 17 -6.39 6.22 -18.25
CA VAL A 17 -7.00 7.39 -18.91
C VAL A 17 -8.36 7.68 -18.31
N VAL A 18 -8.40 8.66 -17.42
CA VAL A 18 -9.63 9.06 -16.71
C VAL A 18 -10.53 9.87 -17.63
N THR A 19 -11.73 9.39 -17.95
CA THR A 19 -12.67 10.10 -18.83
C THR A 19 -13.88 10.69 -18.09
N LYS A 20 -13.98 10.47 -16.77
CA LYS A 20 -15.08 10.89 -15.90
C LYS A 20 -14.60 11.13 -14.48
N ASN A 21 -15.43 11.81 -13.67
CA ASN A 21 -15.14 12.04 -12.24
C ASN A 21 -14.85 10.74 -11.49
N VAL A 22 -13.92 10.84 -10.55
CA VAL A 22 -13.52 9.73 -9.67
C VAL A 22 -13.97 10.06 -8.25
N SER A 23 -14.70 9.15 -7.61
CA SER A 23 -15.22 9.40 -6.27
C SER A 23 -14.11 9.34 -5.23
N LYS A 24 -14.37 9.92 -4.06
CA LYS A 24 -13.48 9.82 -2.89
C LYS A 24 -13.16 8.34 -2.58
N GLY A 25 -11.89 8.02 -2.43
CA GLY A 25 -11.44 6.67 -2.07
C GLY A 25 -11.59 5.61 -3.17
N ASP A 26 -11.98 5.97 -4.39
CA ASP A 26 -12.02 5.02 -5.51
C ASP A 26 -10.61 4.71 -6.02
N ILE A 27 -10.37 3.45 -6.38
CA ILE A 27 -9.19 3.03 -7.14
C ILE A 27 -9.63 2.84 -8.59
N VAL A 28 -9.01 3.55 -9.53
CA VAL A 28 -9.32 3.45 -10.96
C VAL A 28 -8.10 3.04 -11.80
N ALA A 29 -8.33 2.24 -12.85
CA ALA A 29 -7.28 1.78 -13.76
C ALA A 29 -7.80 1.56 -15.19
N GLY A 30 -6.88 1.54 -16.17
CA GLY A 30 -7.16 1.18 -17.56
C GLY A 30 -7.48 2.35 -18.50
N VAL A 31 -7.72 2.02 -19.77
CA VAL A 31 -7.98 2.97 -20.86
C VAL A 31 -9.25 2.53 -21.62
N PRO A 32 -10.43 3.14 -21.36
CA PRO A 32 -10.70 4.19 -20.37
C PRO A 32 -10.70 3.65 -18.93
N ALA A 33 -10.43 4.53 -17.96
CA ALA A 33 -10.31 4.16 -16.56
C ALA A 33 -11.65 3.69 -15.97
N ARG A 34 -11.61 2.56 -15.24
CA ARG A 34 -12.75 1.97 -14.53
C ARG A 34 -12.41 1.78 -13.06
N VAL A 35 -13.42 1.83 -12.20
CA VAL A 35 -13.26 1.52 -10.77
C VAL A 35 -12.92 0.04 -10.63
N ILE A 36 -11.81 -0.23 -9.97
CA ILE A 36 -11.30 -1.59 -9.70
C ILE A 36 -11.36 -1.96 -8.21
N GLY A 37 -11.63 -0.98 -7.32
CA GLY A 37 -11.75 -1.21 -5.88
C GLY A 37 -11.83 0.09 -5.08
N LYS A 38 -11.75 -0.05 -3.75
CA LYS A 38 -11.70 1.06 -2.79
C LYS A 38 -10.37 1.06 -2.04
N VAL A 39 -9.92 2.25 -1.65
CA VAL A 39 -8.71 2.43 -0.84
C VAL A 39 -8.86 1.79 0.53
N ASP A 40 -10.04 1.90 1.15
CA ASP A 40 -10.27 1.31 2.47
C ASP A 40 -10.12 -0.22 2.45
N ASP A 41 -10.61 -0.89 1.39
CA ASP A 41 -10.46 -2.33 1.20
C ASP A 41 -8.98 -2.72 0.99
N LEU A 42 -8.23 -1.90 0.25
CA LEU A 42 -6.81 -2.10 0.03
C LEU A 42 -6.03 -1.97 1.35
N VAL A 43 -6.32 -0.95 2.16
CA VAL A 43 -5.71 -0.74 3.46
C VAL A 43 -5.99 -1.92 4.39
N ALA A 44 -7.25 -2.34 4.52
CA ALA A 44 -7.62 -3.48 5.36
C ALA A 44 -6.92 -4.78 4.93
N LYS A 45 -6.78 -5.01 3.62
CA LYS A 45 -6.03 -6.15 3.08
C LYS A 45 -4.55 -6.08 3.46
N MET A 46 -3.91 -4.92 3.27
CA MET A 46 -2.49 -4.74 3.58
C MET A 46 -2.20 -4.84 5.08
N GLU A 47 -3.08 -4.31 5.93
CA GLU A 47 -2.98 -4.44 7.39
C GLU A 47 -3.05 -5.89 7.83
N LYS A 48 -4.00 -6.66 7.28
CA LYS A 48 -4.12 -8.09 7.55
C LYS A 48 -2.87 -8.86 7.13
N GLU A 49 -2.42 -8.68 5.89
CA GLU A 49 -1.20 -9.33 5.39
C GLU A 49 0.03 -8.96 6.22
N THR A 50 0.12 -7.69 6.66
CA THR A 50 1.22 -7.23 7.52
C THR A 50 1.18 -7.88 8.91
N SER A 51 -0.02 -8.06 9.48
CA SER A 51 -0.20 -8.66 10.81
C SER A 51 0.21 -10.14 10.89
N GLU A 52 0.23 -10.85 9.75
CA GLU A 52 0.61 -12.25 9.65
C GLU A 52 2.14 -12.44 9.55
N LEU A 53 2.92 -11.36 9.38
CA LEU A 53 4.37 -11.44 9.23
C LEU A 53 5.11 -11.53 10.57
N PRO A 54 6.24 -12.25 10.66
CA PRO A 54 6.99 -12.42 11.92
C PRO A 54 7.52 -11.12 12.56
N TRP A 55 7.61 -10.04 11.80
CA TRP A 55 8.09 -8.72 12.26
C TRP A 55 6.96 -7.69 12.38
N ALA A 56 5.70 -8.10 12.38
CA ALA A 56 4.55 -7.20 12.46
C ALA A 56 4.66 -6.24 13.66
N ASP A 57 5.02 -6.76 14.83
CA ASP A 57 5.19 -5.96 16.06
C ASP A 57 6.21 -4.83 15.90
N ILE A 58 7.31 -5.09 15.17
CA ILE A 58 8.35 -4.09 14.89
C ILE A 58 7.78 -2.97 14.01
N ILE A 59 6.94 -3.33 13.02
CA ILE A 59 6.28 -2.36 12.13
C ILE A 59 5.26 -1.52 12.89
N TYR A 60 4.53 -2.07 13.86
CA TYR A 60 3.57 -1.31 14.66
C TYR A 60 4.24 -0.36 15.67
N GLN A 61 5.47 -0.65 16.10
CA GLN A 61 6.22 0.18 17.04
C GLN A 61 7.01 1.31 16.37
N ARG A 62 7.24 1.24 15.06
CA ARG A 62 8.05 2.25 14.34
C ARG A 62 7.32 3.58 14.24
N GLN A 63 8.08 4.67 14.33
CA GLN A 63 7.56 6.00 14.02
C GLN A 63 7.84 6.38 12.58
N GLY A 64 6.79 6.65 11.81
CA GLY A 64 6.89 7.02 10.40
C GLY A 64 7.25 5.85 9.49
N SER A 65 7.79 6.16 8.31
CA SER A 65 8.17 5.14 7.32
C SER A 65 9.50 4.45 7.61
N PHE A 66 10.35 5.05 8.44
CA PHE A 66 11.72 4.62 8.71
C PHE A 66 12.15 4.96 10.14
N ASP A 67 12.63 3.98 10.90
CA ASP A 67 13.17 4.18 12.25
C ASP A 67 14.58 3.57 12.37
N PRO A 68 15.65 4.41 12.39
CA PRO A 68 17.03 3.94 12.42
C PRO A 68 17.34 2.93 13.54
N LYS A 69 16.61 2.96 14.66
CA LYS A 69 16.85 2.05 15.79
C LYS A 69 16.27 0.66 15.55
N LEU A 70 15.16 0.57 14.81
CA LEU A 70 14.45 -0.68 14.54
C LEU A 70 14.90 -1.34 13.23
N GLU A 71 15.41 -0.57 12.27
CA GLU A 71 15.86 -1.10 10.96
C GLU A 71 16.83 -2.29 11.04
N PRO A 72 17.84 -2.32 11.93
CA PRO A 72 18.76 -3.47 12.00
C PRO A 72 18.02 -4.76 12.38
N CYS A 73 17.12 -4.69 13.37
CA CYS A 73 16.32 -5.83 13.81
C CYS A 73 15.32 -6.25 12.74
N LEU A 74 14.64 -5.28 12.10
CA LEU A 74 13.70 -5.54 11.01
C LEU A 74 14.38 -6.20 9.80
N THR A 75 15.59 -5.76 9.46
CA THR A 75 16.40 -6.34 8.38
C THR A 75 16.79 -7.77 8.71
N ALA A 76 17.30 -8.03 9.92
CA ALA A 76 17.65 -9.37 10.35
C ALA A 76 16.44 -10.33 10.31
N ALA A 77 15.27 -9.89 10.78
CA ALA A 77 14.04 -10.68 10.75
C ALA A 77 13.59 -11.02 9.31
N ARG A 78 13.66 -10.04 8.39
CA ARG A 78 13.34 -10.24 6.97
C ARG A 78 14.34 -11.18 6.29
N VAL A 79 15.63 -10.98 6.51
CA VAL A 79 16.67 -11.84 5.93
C VAL A 79 16.46 -13.29 6.38
N LYS A 80 16.26 -13.51 7.68
CA LYS A 80 16.00 -14.84 8.24
C LYS A 80 14.76 -15.51 7.63
N TYR A 81 13.67 -14.76 7.43
CA TYR A 81 12.43 -15.30 6.88
C TYR A 81 12.53 -15.65 5.39
N PHE A 82 13.14 -14.79 4.58
CA PHE A 82 13.21 -14.99 3.12
C PHE A 82 14.37 -15.89 2.69
N PHE A 83 15.51 -15.87 3.39
CA PHE A 83 16.74 -16.54 2.97
C PHE A 83 17.22 -17.63 3.94
N GLY A 84 16.58 -17.78 5.11
CA GLY A 84 17.00 -18.74 6.15
C GLY A 84 18.22 -18.27 6.94
N GLU A 85 18.83 -19.19 7.70
CA GLU A 85 20.16 -18.97 8.29
C GLU A 85 21.19 -19.38 7.22
N GLU A 86 22.17 -18.51 6.93
CA GLU A 86 23.29 -18.85 6.05
C GLU A 86 23.91 -20.18 6.51
N ARG A 87 24.12 -21.09 5.55
CA ARG A 87 24.70 -22.41 5.78
C ARG A 87 26.21 -22.35 5.89
#